data_AF-M1UFD8-F1
#
_entry.id   AF-M1UFD8-F1
#
_cell.length_a   1.000
_cell.length_b   1.000
_cell.length_c   1.000
_cell.angle_alpha   90.00
_cell.angle_beta   90.00
_cell.angle_gamma   90.00
#
_symmetry.space_group_name_H-M   'P 1'
#
loop_
_entity.id
_entity.type
_entity.pdbx_description
1 polymer ?
#
loop_
_entity_poly.entity_id
_entity_poly.type
_entity_poly.pdbx_seq_one_letter_code
_entity_poly.pdbx_strand_id
1 'polypeptide(L)'
;MELDELNNEVWVDEEFPEAVLVAGWSVPSADEPKLAGHDRRTVDVELLAPVGVFRLEDAVKLPDREDTLEVVGEPENYSHGPFGWDPGLEVVNLGGVS
;
A
#
# COMPACT_ATOMS: atom_id res chain seq x y z
N MET A 1 22.04 -5.20 -1.89
CA MET A 1 22.40 -4.75 -3.24
C MET A 1 23.24 -5.83 -3.88
N GLU A 2 22.68 -6.51 -4.86
CA GLU A 2 23.36 -7.52 -5.65
C GLU A 2 23.51 -6.97 -7.08
N LEU A 3 24.61 -7.33 -7.74
CA LEU A 3 24.87 -6.96 -9.14
C LEU A 3 24.81 -8.24 -9.97
N ASP A 4 24.12 -8.18 -11.12
CA ASP A 4 24.11 -9.30 -12.06
C ASP A 4 25.44 -9.42 -12.84
N GLU A 5 25.55 -10.43 -13.70
CA GLU A 5 26.73 -10.66 -14.55
C GLU A 5 27.01 -9.52 -15.55
N LEU A 6 26.05 -8.60 -15.72
CA LEU A 6 26.12 -7.44 -16.61
C LEU A 6 26.34 -6.14 -15.83
N ASN A 7 26.55 -6.22 -14.51
CA ASN A 7 26.74 -5.08 -13.61
C ASN A 7 25.52 -4.15 -13.53
N ASN A 8 24.31 -4.69 -13.74
CA ASN A 8 23.06 -4.01 -13.44
C ASN A 8 22.73 -4.15 -11.95
N GLU A 9 22.09 -3.13 -11.39
CA GLU A 9 21.50 -3.19 -10.05
C GLU A 9 20.31 -4.16 -10.07
N VAL A 10 20.40 -5.24 -9.30
CA VAL A 10 19.28 -6.16 -9.09
C VAL A 10 18.65 -5.85 -7.74
N TRP A 11 17.38 -5.44 -7.79
CA TRP A 11 16.53 -5.36 -6.63
C TRP A 11 16.10 -6.79 -6.26
N VAL A 12 16.47 -7.23 -5.07
CA VAL A 12 15.98 -8.49 -4.53
C VAL A 12 14.73 -8.15 -3.74
N ASP A 13 13.58 -8.61 -4.22
CA ASP A 13 12.32 -8.45 -3.51
C ASP A 13 12.41 -9.21 -2.18
N GLU A 14 12.40 -8.48 -1.06
CA GLU A 14 12.31 -9.09 0.25
C GLU A 14 10.85 -9.44 0.52
N GLU A 15 10.46 -10.68 0.19
CA GLU A 15 9.13 -11.18 0.51
C GLU A 15 9.07 -11.48 2.02
N PHE A 16 8.19 -10.78 2.73
CA PHE A 16 7.91 -11.10 4.12
C PHE A 16 7.16 -12.44 4.18
N PRO A 17 7.74 -13.50 4.77
CA PRO A 17 7.14 -14.83 4.75
C PRO A 17 5.90 -14.94 5.65
N GLU A 18 5.74 -14.00 6.58
CA GLU A 18 4.59 -13.94 7.48
C GLU A 18 3.55 -12.95 6.95
N ALA A 19 2.28 -13.39 6.95
CA ALA A 19 1.17 -12.53 6.56
C ALA A 19 1.01 -11.37 7.54
N VAL A 20 0.87 -10.16 7.00
CA VAL A 20 0.54 -8.96 7.78
C VAL A 20 -0.95 -8.94 8.07
N LEU A 21 -1.32 -8.86 9.35
CA LEU A 21 -2.71 -8.74 9.77
C LEU A 21 -3.18 -7.28 9.66
N VAL A 22 -4.31 -7.07 8.99
CA VAL A 22 -4.98 -5.78 8.84
C VAL A 22 -6.38 -5.83 9.45
N ALA A 23 -6.97 -4.67 9.77
CA ALA A 23 -8.31 -4.61 10.33
C ALA A 23 -9.41 -4.88 9.29
N GLY A 24 -9.11 -4.68 8.01
CA GLY A 24 -9.98 -4.98 6.88
C GLY A 24 -9.53 -4.27 5.60
N TRP A 25 -10.22 -4.55 4.50
CA TRP A 25 -10.03 -3.87 3.22
C TRP A 25 -11.34 -3.73 2.46
N SER A 26 -11.39 -2.76 1.55
CA SER A 26 -12.56 -2.52 0.69
C SER A 26 -12.16 -1.98 -0.69
N VAL A 27 -13.00 -2.25 -1.69
CA VAL A 27 -12.90 -1.58 -2.99
C VAL A 27 -13.53 -0.19 -2.84
N PRO A 28 -12.82 0.91 -3.17
CA PRO A 28 -13.36 2.25 -3.05
C PRO A 28 -14.57 2.42 -3.99
N SER A 29 -15.65 3.04 -3.50
CA SER A 29 -16.91 3.14 -4.24
C SER A 29 -17.01 4.35 -5.17
N ALA A 30 -15.92 5.08 -5.42
CA ALA A 30 -15.95 6.36 -6.13
C ALA A 30 -15.15 6.31 -7.42
N ASP A 31 -15.77 6.75 -8.52
CA ASP A 31 -15.14 6.93 -9.85
C ASP A 31 -14.18 8.14 -9.91
N GLU A 32 -14.05 8.91 -8.83
CA GLU A 32 -13.14 10.07 -8.76
C GLU A 32 -11.74 9.66 -8.25
N PRO A 33 -10.65 10.07 -8.92
CA PRO A 33 -9.29 9.77 -8.48
C PRO A 33 -9.03 10.36 -7.08
N LYS A 34 -8.72 9.50 -6.11
CA LYS A 34 -8.39 9.93 -4.73
C LYS A 34 -7.03 10.63 -4.65
N LEU A 35 -6.07 10.28 -5.51
CA LEU A 35 -4.73 10.86 -5.52
C LEU A 35 -4.65 12.06 -6.47
N ALA A 36 -4.23 13.22 -5.95
CA ALA A 36 -4.01 14.44 -6.72
C ALA A 36 -2.55 14.53 -7.20
N GLY A 37 -2.31 14.62 -8.51
CA GLY A 37 -0.97 14.73 -9.07
C GLY A 37 -0.89 14.41 -10.57
N HIS A 38 0.32 14.46 -11.13
CA HIS A 38 0.60 14.07 -12.53
C HIS A 38 0.37 12.56 -12.78
N ASP A 39 0.43 11.75 -11.71
CA ASP A 39 0.11 10.32 -11.71
C ASP A 39 -1.27 10.08 -11.08
N ARG A 40 -2.31 10.30 -11.86
CA ARG A 40 -3.67 9.85 -11.50
C ARG A 40 -3.69 8.32 -11.51
N ARG A 41 -3.19 7.69 -10.44
CA ARG A 41 -3.29 6.24 -10.26
C ARG A 41 -4.67 5.91 -9.71
N THR A 42 -5.31 4.92 -10.33
CA THR A 42 -6.54 4.34 -9.83
C THR A 42 -6.23 3.58 -8.54
N VAL A 43 -7.01 3.84 -7.49
CA VAL A 43 -6.96 3.04 -6.26
C VAL A 43 -7.95 1.90 -6.44
N ASP A 44 -7.42 0.68 -6.45
CA ASP A 44 -8.21 -0.55 -6.61
C ASP A 44 -8.70 -1.09 -5.26
N VAL A 45 -7.94 -0.89 -4.18
CA VAL A 45 -8.26 -1.36 -2.83
C VAL A 45 -7.75 -0.36 -1.79
N GLU A 46 -8.51 -0.19 -0.71
CA GLU A 46 -8.10 0.52 0.50
C GLU A 46 -7.93 -0.47 1.64
N LEU A 47 -6.76 -0.50 2.28
CA LEU A 47 -6.51 -1.26 3.49
C LEU A 47 -6.63 -0.38 4.72
N LEU A 48 -7.19 -0.94 5.79
CA LEU A 48 -7.09 -0.37 7.12
C LEU A 48 -6.01 -1.14 7.89
N ALA A 49 -4.79 -0.62 7.88
CA ALA A 49 -3.58 -1.32 8.35
C ALA A 49 -2.99 -0.69 9.62
N PRO A 50 -2.19 -1.42 10.41
CA PRO A 50 -1.43 -0.82 11.50
C PRO A 50 -0.44 0.23 10.98
N VAL A 51 -0.27 1.31 11.73
CA VAL A 51 0.58 2.44 11.34
C VAL A 51 2.03 2.03 11.12
N GLY A 52 2.60 2.46 9.99
CA GLY A 52 4.03 2.32 9.69
C GLY A 52 4.46 0.93 9.24
N VAL A 53 3.50 0.05 8.93
CA VAL A 53 3.77 -1.29 8.39
C VAL A 53 4.02 -1.26 6.89
N PHE A 54 3.26 -0.42 6.16
CA PHE A 54 3.36 -0.31 4.71
C PHE A 54 4.05 0.99 4.30
N ARG A 55 4.78 0.94 3.19
CA ARG A 55 5.46 2.08 2.56
C ARG A 55 5.06 2.16 1.10
N LEU A 56 5.25 3.34 0.51
CA LEU A 56 5.12 3.55 -0.93
C LEU A 56 5.91 2.49 -1.71
N GLU A 57 5.33 1.98 -2.81
CA GLU A 57 5.89 0.93 -3.68
C GLU A 57 5.94 -0.48 -3.08
N ASP A 58 5.51 -0.70 -1.83
CA ASP A 58 5.41 -2.06 -1.29
C ASP A 58 4.42 -2.90 -2.12
N ALA A 59 4.82 -4.13 -2.46
CA ALA A 59 3.97 -5.09 -3.14
C ALA A 59 3.08 -5.86 -2.16
N VAL A 60 1.78 -5.95 -2.46
CA VAL A 60 0.76 -6.54 -1.59
C VAL A 60 -0.03 -7.61 -2.33
N LYS A 61 -0.05 -8.82 -1.76
CA LYS A 61 -0.91 -9.93 -2.21
C LYS A 61 -2.09 -10.07 -1.25
N LEU A 62 -3.31 -9.97 -1.76
CA LEU A 62 -4.53 -10.19 -0.98
C LEU A 62 -5.00 -11.64 -1.12
N PRO A 63 -5.59 -12.25 -0.06
CA PRO A 63 -5.96 -13.66 -0.08
C PRO A 63 -7.03 -14.01 -1.12
N ASP A 64 -7.88 -13.05 -1.49
CA ASP A 64 -9.01 -13.24 -2.41
C ASP A 64 -8.72 -12.67 -3.82
N ARG A 65 -7.45 -12.43 -4.15
CA ARG A 65 -7.02 -11.88 -5.45
C ARG A 65 -5.81 -12.65 -5.98
N GLU A 66 -5.76 -12.79 -7.31
CA GLU A 66 -4.63 -13.42 -7.99
C GLU A 66 -3.54 -12.42 -8.36
N ASP A 67 -3.91 -11.14 -8.55
CA ASP A 67 -2.99 -10.07 -8.87
C ASP A 67 -2.29 -9.53 -7.62
N THR A 68 -1.02 -9.15 -7.80
CA THR A 68 -0.27 -8.36 -6.82
C THR A 68 -0.59 -6.90 -7.07
N LEU A 69 -0.86 -6.16 -5.99
CA LEU A 69 -1.08 -4.72 -6.01
C LEU A 69 0.13 -4.01 -5.40
N GLU A 70 0.23 -2.72 -5.63
CA GLU A 70 1.30 -1.87 -5.13
C GLU A 70 0.70 -0.79 -4.22
N VAL A 71 1.38 -0.44 -3.13
CA VAL A 71 1.01 0.72 -2.32
C VAL A 71 1.22 1.99 -3.12
N VAL A 72 0.15 2.75 -3.31
CA VAL A 72 0.13 4.00 -4.08
C VAL A 72 -0.11 5.21 -3.18
N GLY A 73 0.82 6.16 -3.23
CA GLY A 73 0.80 7.32 -2.34
C GLY A 73 1.20 6.99 -0.89
N GLU A 74 1.33 8.03 -0.08
CA GLU A 74 1.64 7.88 1.35
C GLU A 74 0.41 7.38 2.12
N PRO A 75 0.57 6.43 3.07
CA PRO A 75 -0.50 6.01 3.97
C PRO A 75 -1.12 7.20 4.74
N GLU A 76 -2.45 7.20 4.84
CA GLU A 76 -3.19 8.30 5.46
C GLU A 76 -3.51 8.00 6.92
N ASN A 77 -2.85 8.73 7.83
CA ASN A 77 -3.08 8.62 9.27
C ASN A 77 -4.01 9.74 9.76
N TYR A 78 -5.13 9.36 10.37
CA TYR A 78 -6.18 10.29 10.83
C TYR A 78 -6.18 10.53 12.36
N SER A 79 -5.10 10.15 13.05
CA SER A 79 -4.99 10.18 14.53
C SER A 79 -4.70 11.57 15.11
N HIS A 80 -4.80 12.63 14.29
CA HIS A 80 -4.43 14.00 14.66
C HIS A 80 -5.63 14.86 15.11
N GLY A 81 -6.75 14.24 15.44
CA GLY A 81 -7.98 14.92 15.83
C GLY A 81 -7.92 15.57 17.23
N PRO A 82 -8.70 16.64 17.49
CA PRO A 82 -8.67 17.39 18.75
C PRO A 82 -9.22 16.60 19.96
N PHE A 83 -9.75 15.39 19.74
CA PHE A 83 -10.38 14.54 20.76
C PHE A 83 -9.49 13.38 21.22
N GLY A 84 -8.22 13.34 20.80
CA GLY A 84 -7.29 12.29 21.21
C GLY A 84 -7.66 10.89 20.71
N TRP A 85 -8.40 10.82 19.60
CA TRP A 85 -8.69 9.55 18.93
C TRP A 85 -7.45 9.09 18.16
N ASP A 86 -6.93 7.93 18.55
CA ASP A 86 -5.80 7.25 17.93
C ASP A 86 -6.12 5.75 17.86
N PRO A 87 -6.61 5.25 16.71
CA PRO A 87 -6.94 3.85 16.54
C PRO A 87 -5.69 2.98 16.30
N GLY A 88 -4.50 3.59 16.12
CA GLY A 88 -3.30 2.87 15.68
C GLY A 88 -3.43 2.30 14.26
N LEU A 89 -4.31 2.86 13.43
CA LEU A 89 -4.58 2.41 12.06
C LEU A 89 -4.43 3.57 11.06
N GLU A 90 -4.00 3.24 9.84
CA GLU A 90 -3.90 4.14 8.69
C GLU A 90 -4.58 3.52 7.46
N VAL A 91 -4.97 4.39 6.52
CA VAL A 91 -5.51 3.97 5.23
C VAL A 91 -4.36 3.83 4.24
N VAL A 92 -4.17 2.62 3.71
CA VAL A 92 -3.18 2.33 2.67
C VAL A 92 -3.91 2.12 1.36
N ASN A 93 -3.63 2.96 0.38
CA ASN A 93 -4.21 2.83 -0.95
C ASN A 93 -3.37 1.86 -1.78
N LEU A 94 -4.03 0.92 -2.45
CA LEU A 94 -3.39 -0.03 -3.35
C LEU A 94 -3.88 0.19 -4.79
N GLY A 95 -2.99 0.07 -5.75
CA GLY A 95 -3.31 0.10 -7.19
C GLY A 95 -2.49 -0.93 -7.97
N GLY A 96 -2.86 -1.18 -9.22
CA GLY A 96 -2.09 -2.07 -10.10
C GLY A 96 -0.62 -1.67 -10.23
N VAL A 97 0.29 -2.65 -10.24
CA VAL A 97 1.75 -2.47 -10.35
C VAL A 97 2.12 -1.76 -11.66
N SER A 98 2.98 -0.73 -11.59
CA SER A 98 3.47 0.01 -12.77
C SER A 98 4.79 -0.50 -13.30
#